data_AF-A0A521N3I5-F1
#
_entry.id   AF-A0A521N3I5-F1
#
_cell.length_a   1.000
_cell.length_b   1.000
_cell.length_c   1.000
_cell.angle_alpha   90.00
_cell.angle_beta   90.00
_cell.angle_gamma   90.00
#
_symmetry.space_group_name_H-M   'P 1'
#
loop_
_entity.id
_entity.type
_entity.pdbx_description
1 polymer ?
#
loop_
_entity_poly.entity_id
_entity_poly.type
_entity_poly.pdbx_seq_one_letter_code
_entity_poly.pdbx_strand_id
1 'polypeptide(L)'
;MGKFISITALIILYHTIAIAQMPPASFSENVKKADSFLTVKQYKNAAEFYNKAFRNKEGYSIDYYSLLSAFCWDKAGYPDSALRQLYRLIYAHNFADSASFLSFFKSSGIVRQPTFIKLVDRCVKNKK
;
A
#
# COMPACT_ATOMS: atom_id res chain seq x y z
N MET A 1 -19.17 44.47 -2.44
CA MET A 1 -17.74 44.10 -2.32
C MET A 1 -17.48 42.86 -1.48
N GLY A 2 -18.10 42.66 -0.32
CA GLY A 2 -17.85 41.47 0.54
C GLY A 2 -18.09 40.09 -0.09
N LYS A 3 -19.10 39.95 -0.97
CA LYS A 3 -19.39 38.67 -1.67
C LYS A 3 -18.30 38.24 -2.65
N PHE A 4 -17.65 39.19 -3.33
CA PHE A 4 -16.56 38.90 -4.27
C PHE A 4 -15.28 38.47 -3.55
N ILE A 5 -14.97 39.09 -2.40
CA ILE A 5 -13.84 38.71 -1.53
C ILE A 5 -14.06 37.31 -0.94
N SER A 6 -15.31 36.95 -0.62
CA SER A 6 -15.65 35.63 -0.08
C SER A 6 -15.51 34.50 -1.12
N ILE A 7 -15.77 34.77 -2.40
CA ILE A 7 -15.64 33.78 -3.48
C ILE A 7 -14.17 33.53 -3.81
N THR A 8 -13.34 34.57 -3.87
CA THR A 8 -11.89 34.41 -4.12
C THR A 8 -11.18 33.65 -2.99
N ALA A 9 -11.55 33.91 -1.73
CA ALA A 9 -11.03 33.14 -0.60
C ALA A 9 -11.37 31.64 -0.67
N LEU A 10 -12.60 31.31 -1.11
CA LEU A 10 -13.04 29.92 -1.27
C LEU A 10 -12.26 29.19 -2.39
N ILE A 11 -12.00 29.88 -3.50
CA ILE A 11 -11.22 29.32 -4.63
C ILE A 11 -9.78 29.02 -4.20
N ILE A 12 -9.15 29.93 -3.45
CA ILE A 12 -7.79 29.74 -2.93
C ILE A 12 -7.75 28.57 -1.95
N LEU A 13 -8.73 28.49 -1.04
CA LEU A 13 -8.83 27.37 -0.08
C LEU A 13 -9.03 26.02 -0.78
N TYR A 14 -9.82 25.98 -1.85
CA TYR A 14 -10.02 24.76 -2.64
C TYR A 14 -8.72 24.30 -3.31
N HIS A 15 -7.92 25.23 -3.86
CA HIS A 15 -6.64 24.90 -4.49
C HIS A 15 -5.61 24.37 -3.49
N THR A 16 -5.55 24.92 -2.27
CA THR A 16 -4.61 24.43 -1.24
C THR A 16 -4.98 23.04 -0.73
N ILE A 17 -6.28 22.74 -0.59
CA ILE A 17 -6.75 21.40 -0.21
C ILE A 17 -6.45 20.37 -1.31
N ALA A 18 -6.61 20.74 -2.59
CA ALA A 18 -6.33 19.82 -3.70
C ALA A 18 -4.84 19.42 -3.78
N ILE A 19 -3.91 20.36 -3.59
CA ILE A 19 -2.47 20.09 -3.62
C ILE A 19 -2.05 19.21 -2.43
N ALA A 20 -2.72 19.36 -1.27
CA ALA A 20 -2.46 18.53 -0.09
C ALA A 20 -2.89 17.05 -0.24
N GLN A 21 -3.73 16.72 -1.22
CA GLN A 21 -4.20 15.36 -1.47
C GLN A 21 -3.39 14.62 -2.55
N MET A 22 -2.39 15.25 -3.16
CA MET A 22 -1.56 14.60 -4.18
C MET A 22 -0.38 13.85 -3.54
N PRO A 23 -0.16 12.57 -3.92
CA PRO A 23 0.99 11.80 -3.42
C PRO A 23 2.30 12.53 -3.72
N PRO A 24 3.28 12.52 -2.79
CA PRO A 24 4.60 13.07 -3.04
C PRO A 24 5.18 12.55 -4.34
N ALA A 25 5.87 13.37 -5.12
CA ALA A 25 6.48 12.95 -6.37
C ALA A 25 7.38 11.69 -6.19
N SER A 26 8.06 11.60 -5.04
CA SER A 26 8.88 10.44 -4.67
C SER A 26 8.07 9.15 -4.49
N PHE A 27 6.80 9.21 -4.10
CA PHE A 27 5.92 8.04 -4.05
C PHE A 27 5.73 7.49 -5.47
N SER A 28 5.27 8.34 -6.39
CA SER A 28 4.97 7.97 -7.78
C SER A 28 6.21 7.46 -8.51
N GLU A 29 7.38 8.08 -8.29
CA GLU A 29 8.63 7.64 -8.89
C GLU A 29 9.06 6.24 -8.39
N ASN A 30 8.97 6.00 -7.08
CA ASN A 30 9.33 4.71 -6.51
C ASN A 30 8.36 3.60 -6.94
N VAL A 31 7.05 3.89 -7.02
CA VAL A 31 6.06 2.96 -7.55
C VAL A 31 6.35 2.62 -9.01
N LYS A 32 6.59 3.61 -9.86
CA LYS A 32 6.92 3.38 -11.27
C LYS A 32 8.17 2.52 -11.45
N LYS A 33 9.19 2.75 -10.62
CA LYS A 33 10.41 1.90 -10.61
C LYS A 33 10.09 0.48 -10.13
N ALA A 34 9.30 0.33 -9.08
CA ALA A 34 8.89 -0.97 -8.58
C ALA A 34 8.09 -1.78 -9.62
N ASP A 35 7.14 -1.14 -10.30
CA ASP A 35 6.33 -1.76 -11.37
C ASP A 35 7.20 -2.22 -12.54
N SER A 36 8.23 -1.43 -12.90
CA SER A 36 9.23 -1.82 -13.90
C SER A 36 9.96 -3.10 -13.50
N PHE A 37 10.45 -3.17 -12.25
CA PHE A 37 11.09 -4.38 -11.72
C PHE A 37 10.12 -5.58 -11.65
N LEU A 38 8.86 -5.35 -11.28
CA LEU A 38 7.84 -6.37 -11.21
C LEU A 38 7.56 -6.98 -12.60
N THR A 39 7.50 -6.14 -13.63
CA THR A 39 7.26 -6.56 -15.02
C THR A 39 8.36 -7.51 -15.51
N VAL A 40 9.62 -7.26 -15.15
CA VAL A 40 10.76 -8.14 -15.45
C VAL A 40 11.01 -9.21 -14.38
N LYS A 41 10.06 -9.43 -13.46
CA LYS A 41 10.11 -10.45 -12.39
C LYS A 41 11.29 -10.32 -11.42
N GLN A 42 11.89 -9.13 -11.31
CA GLN A 42 12.89 -8.83 -10.30
C GLN A 42 12.21 -8.50 -8.96
N TYR A 43 11.61 -9.53 -8.35
CA TYR A 43 10.71 -9.37 -7.20
C TYR A 43 11.37 -8.70 -6.00
N LYS A 44 12.62 -9.03 -5.68
CA LYS A 44 13.34 -8.38 -4.57
C LYS A 44 13.45 -6.87 -4.77
N ASN A 45 13.90 -6.44 -5.96
CA ASN A 45 14.04 -5.03 -6.31
C ASN A 45 12.67 -4.32 -6.29
N ALA A 46 11.64 -4.95 -6.86
CA ALA A 46 10.28 -4.42 -6.80
C ALA A 46 9.83 -4.20 -5.36
N ALA A 47 10.04 -5.19 -4.48
CA ALA A 47 9.66 -5.11 -3.07
C ALA A 47 10.38 -3.97 -2.31
N GLU A 48 11.67 -3.77 -2.58
CA GLU A 48 12.47 -2.68 -2.01
C GLU A 48 11.99 -1.31 -2.47
N PHE A 49 11.67 -1.14 -3.76
CA PHE A 49 11.16 0.13 -4.28
C PHE A 49 9.73 0.43 -3.81
N TYR A 50 8.84 -0.56 -3.72
CA TYR A 50 7.56 -0.36 -3.05
C TYR A 50 7.76 0.06 -1.59
N ASN A 51 8.66 -0.58 -0.85
CA ASN A 51 8.97 -0.19 0.52
C ASN A 51 9.46 1.27 0.64
N LYS A 52 10.28 1.72 -0.32
CA LYS A 52 10.72 3.13 -0.39
C LYS A 52 9.56 4.08 -0.63
N ALA A 53 8.59 3.71 -1.47
CA ALA A 53 7.39 4.52 -1.71
C ALA A 53 6.62 4.78 -0.40
N PHE A 54 6.61 3.82 0.54
CA PHE A 54 5.92 3.97 1.83
C PHE A 54 6.79 4.46 2.99
N ARG A 55 7.92 5.11 2.75
CA ARG A 55 8.72 5.67 3.86
C ARG A 55 8.10 6.94 4.46
N ASN A 56 7.36 7.73 3.67
CA ASN A 56 6.77 9.01 4.08
C ASN A 56 5.24 8.93 4.08
N LYS A 57 4.69 8.02 4.91
CA LYS A 57 3.27 7.67 4.95
C LYS A 57 2.42 8.77 5.60
N GLU A 58 1.66 9.51 4.80
CA GLU A 58 0.40 10.09 5.27
C GLU A 58 -0.65 9.92 4.15
N GLY A 59 -1.74 9.18 4.42
CA GLY A 59 -3.00 9.28 3.68
C GLY A 59 -3.17 8.62 2.31
N TYR A 60 -2.12 8.14 1.63
CA TYR A 60 -2.27 7.59 0.26
C TYR A 60 -2.78 6.14 0.25
N SER A 61 -3.27 5.66 -0.90
CA SER A 61 -3.75 4.29 -1.15
C SER A 61 -2.60 3.26 -1.05
N ILE A 62 -2.07 3.13 0.16
CA ILE A 62 -0.92 2.34 0.55
C ILE A 62 -1.25 0.85 0.46
N ASP A 63 -2.52 0.48 0.52
CA ASP A 63 -2.93 -0.90 0.72
C ASP A 63 -2.59 -1.81 -0.45
N TYR A 64 -2.95 -1.42 -1.68
CA TYR A 64 -2.66 -2.22 -2.87
C TYR A 64 -1.17 -2.40 -3.09
N TYR A 65 -0.39 -1.31 -3.06
CA TYR A 65 1.05 -1.39 -3.29
C TYR A 65 1.79 -2.04 -2.11
N SER A 66 1.27 -1.96 -0.88
CA SER A 66 1.80 -2.71 0.27
C SER A 66 1.55 -4.21 0.11
N LEU A 67 0.37 -4.59 -0.40
CA LEU A 67 0.04 -5.97 -0.71
C LEU A 67 0.95 -6.51 -1.83
N LEU A 68 1.19 -5.70 -2.88
CA LEU A 68 2.18 -6.01 -3.92
C LEU A 68 3.60 -6.15 -3.36
N SER A 69 4.01 -5.27 -2.45
CA SER A 69 5.32 -5.38 -1.79
C SER A 69 5.45 -6.70 -1.03
N ALA A 70 4.44 -7.08 -0.25
CA ALA A 70 4.42 -8.35 0.47
C ALA A 70 4.47 -9.55 -0.49
N PHE A 71 3.69 -9.51 -1.57
CA PHE A 71 3.73 -10.51 -2.63
C PHE A 71 5.12 -10.63 -3.27
N CYS A 72 5.77 -9.51 -3.55
CA CYS A 72 7.11 -9.50 -4.11
C CYS A 72 8.16 -10.08 -3.14
N TRP A 73 8.07 -9.78 -1.84
CA TRP A 73 8.94 -10.40 -0.83
C TRP A 73 8.77 -11.92 -0.79
N ASP A 74 7.54 -12.40 -0.85
CA ASP A 74 7.22 -13.82 -0.89
C ASP A 74 7.79 -14.50 -2.15
N LYS A 75 7.53 -13.93 -3.33
CA LYS A 75 8.08 -14.44 -4.60
C LYS A 75 9.60 -14.38 -4.69
N ALA A 76 10.24 -13.47 -3.96
CA ALA A 76 11.68 -13.39 -3.85
C ALA A 76 12.28 -14.40 -2.85
N GLY A 77 11.46 -15.21 -2.15
CA GLY A 77 11.92 -16.20 -1.19
C GLY A 77 12.15 -15.66 0.22
N TYR A 78 11.56 -14.51 0.57
CA TYR A 78 11.68 -13.87 1.89
C TYR A 78 10.32 -13.84 2.61
N PRO A 79 9.80 -14.99 3.08
CA PRO A 79 8.48 -15.07 3.67
C PRO A 79 8.33 -14.24 4.95
N ASP A 80 9.38 -14.10 5.77
CA ASP A 80 9.33 -13.27 6.98
C ASP A 80 9.14 -11.78 6.66
N SER A 81 9.81 -11.30 5.60
CA SER A 81 9.62 -9.94 5.09
C SER A 81 8.20 -9.74 4.57
N ALA A 82 7.66 -10.73 3.85
CA ALA A 82 6.28 -10.71 3.39
C ALA A 82 5.30 -10.65 4.56
N LEU A 83 5.42 -11.57 5.55
CA LEU A 83 4.57 -11.60 6.74
C LEU A 83 4.64 -10.29 7.54
N ARG A 84 5.83 -9.69 7.68
CA ARG A 84 5.99 -8.40 8.35
C ARG A 84 5.22 -7.28 7.63
N GLN A 85 5.22 -7.28 6.29
CA GLN A 85 4.45 -6.30 5.53
C GLN A 85 2.96 -6.52 5.67
N LEU A 86 2.51 -7.78 5.60
CA LEU A 86 1.09 -8.14 5.78
C LEU A 86 0.61 -7.78 7.20
N TYR A 87 1.44 -8.02 8.21
CA TYR A 87 1.16 -7.60 9.59
C TYR A 87 0.95 -6.09 9.66
N ARG A 88 1.87 -5.30 9.10
CA ARG A 88 1.77 -3.84 9.09
C ARG A 88 0.52 -3.37 8.34
N LEU A 89 0.19 -3.99 7.21
CA LEU A 89 -1.00 -3.66 6.42
C LEU A 89 -2.29 -3.92 7.21
N ILE A 90 -2.41 -5.08 7.84
CA ILE A 90 -3.65 -5.48 8.54
C ILE A 90 -3.81 -4.74 9.88
N TYR A 91 -2.74 -4.58 10.66
CA TYR A 91 -2.82 -4.01 12.00
C TYR A 91 -2.69 -2.48 12.02
N ALA A 92 -1.81 -1.90 11.20
CA ALA A 92 -1.59 -0.45 11.23
C ALA A 92 -2.58 0.30 10.34
N HIS A 93 -3.03 -0.31 9.24
CA HIS A 93 -3.91 0.35 8.27
C HIS A 93 -5.34 -0.20 8.26
N ASN A 94 -5.66 -1.11 9.17
CA ASN A 94 -6.97 -1.75 9.28
C ASN A 94 -7.47 -2.37 7.96
N PHE A 95 -6.53 -2.89 7.14
CA PHE A 95 -6.88 -3.52 5.87
C PHE A 95 -7.88 -4.68 6.09
N ALA A 96 -8.96 -4.68 5.30
CA ALA A 96 -10.10 -5.57 5.49
C ALA A 96 -10.50 -6.36 4.22
N ASP A 97 -9.79 -6.17 3.10
CA ASP A 97 -10.06 -6.91 1.86
C ASP A 97 -9.34 -8.27 1.85
N SER A 98 -9.97 -9.23 2.54
CA SER A 98 -9.49 -10.60 2.61
C SER A 98 -9.51 -11.33 1.25
N ALA A 99 -10.32 -10.89 0.29
CA ALA A 99 -10.42 -11.52 -1.03
C ALA A 99 -9.17 -11.22 -1.87
N SER A 100 -8.78 -9.94 -1.95
CA SER A 100 -7.51 -9.54 -2.55
C SER A 100 -6.33 -10.20 -1.84
N PHE A 101 -6.36 -10.22 -0.51
CA PHE A 101 -5.33 -10.89 0.30
C PHE A 101 -5.15 -12.37 -0.10
N LEU A 102 -6.22 -13.16 -0.16
CA LEU A 102 -6.13 -14.57 -0.53
C LEU A 102 -5.76 -14.79 -2.00
N SER A 103 -6.25 -13.95 -2.90
CA SER A 103 -5.97 -14.03 -4.33
C SER A 103 -4.47 -13.91 -4.63
N PHE A 104 -3.79 -12.93 -4.02
CA PHE A 104 -2.35 -12.71 -4.23
C PHE A 104 -1.48 -13.89 -3.82
N PHE A 105 -1.86 -14.61 -2.76
CA PHE A 105 -1.03 -15.65 -2.16
C PHE A 105 -1.52 -17.07 -2.42
N LYS A 106 -2.62 -17.28 -3.15
CA LYS A 106 -3.27 -18.60 -3.33
C LYS A 106 -2.31 -19.74 -3.72
N SER A 107 -1.29 -19.45 -4.53
CA SER A 107 -0.29 -20.43 -5.00
C SER A 107 1.04 -20.39 -4.24
N SER A 108 1.14 -19.60 -3.18
CA SER A 108 2.36 -19.43 -2.39
C SER A 108 2.43 -20.42 -1.23
N GLY A 109 3.65 -20.82 -0.84
CA GLY A 109 3.90 -21.59 0.37
C GLY A 109 3.56 -20.83 1.66
N ILE A 110 3.51 -19.50 1.63
CA ILE A 110 3.21 -18.67 2.82
C ILE A 110 1.82 -18.94 3.39
N VAL A 111 0.86 -19.41 2.57
CA VAL A 111 -0.52 -19.69 3.02
C VAL A 111 -0.60 -20.83 4.03
N ARG A 112 0.41 -21.69 4.07
CA ARG A 112 0.51 -22.80 5.03
C ARG A 112 1.09 -22.37 6.37
N GLN A 113 1.62 -21.15 6.46
CA GLN A 113 2.22 -20.66 7.69
C GLN A 113 1.14 -20.27 8.71
N PRO A 114 1.23 -20.72 9.98
CA PRO A 114 0.26 -20.35 11.01
C PRO A 114 0.07 -18.84 11.17
N THR A 115 1.15 -18.06 11.00
CA THR A 115 1.11 -16.61 11.04
C THR A 115 0.24 -16.02 9.93
N PHE A 116 0.33 -16.56 8.71
CA PHE A 116 -0.49 -16.11 7.60
C PHE A 116 -1.97 -16.36 7.87
N ILE A 117 -2.32 -17.54 8.37
CA ILE A 117 -3.71 -17.89 8.72
C ILE A 117 -4.28 -16.90 9.75
N LYS A 118 -3.52 -16.60 10.82
CA LYS A 118 -3.92 -15.61 11.83
C LYS A 118 -4.13 -14.21 11.24
N LEU A 119 -3.32 -13.83 10.24
CA LEU A 119 -3.46 -12.55 9.55
C LEU A 119 -4.73 -12.51 8.69
N VAL A 120 -5.07 -13.59 7.98
CA VAL A 120 -6.35 -13.69 7.26
C VAL A 120 -7.54 -13.54 8.21
N ASP A 121 -7.53 -14.26 9.33
CA ASP A 121 -8.61 -14.18 10.33
C ASP A 121 -8.78 -12.77 10.87
N ARG A 122 -7.67 -12.06 11.10
CA ARG A 122 -7.71 -10.65 11.53
C ARG A 122 -8.26 -9.74 10.44
N CYS A 123 -7.84 -9.91 9.20
CA CYS A 123 -8.33 -9.14 8.05
C CYS A 123 -9.86 -9.28 7.90
N VAL A 124 -10.40 -10.51 8.05
CA VAL A 124 -11.85 -10.76 8.03
C VAL A 124 -12.56 -10.05 9.18
N LYS A 125 -11.96 -10.01 10.38
CA LYS A 125 -12.53 -9.32 11.55
C LYS A 125 -12.54 -7.80 11.38
N ASN A 126 -11.57 -7.21 10.68
CA ASN A 126 -11.53 -5.77 10.41
C ASN A 126 -12.69 -5.27 9.51
N LYS A 127 -13.36 -6.18 8.79
CA LYS A 127 -14.52 -5.85 7.92
C LYS A 127 -15.83 -5.64 8.70
N LYS A 128 -15.89 -6.08 9.96
CA LYS A 128 -17.07 -5.97 10.83
C LYS A 128 -17.03 -4.70 11.66
#